data_AF-A0A2X3ENZ6-F1
#
_entry.id   AF-A0A2X3ENZ6-F1
#
_cell.length_a   1.000
_cell.length_b   1.000
_cell.length_c   1.000
_cell.angle_alpha   90.00
_cell.angle_beta   90.00
_cell.angle_gamma   90.00
#
_symmetry.space_group_name_H-M   'P 1'
#
loop_
_entity.id
_entity.type
_entity.pdbx_description
1 polymer ?
#
loop_
_entity_poly.entity_id
_entity_poly.type
_entity_poly.pdbx_seq_one_letter_code
_entity_poly.pdbx_strand_id
1 'polypeptide(L)' 'MLLREVTAFRLRFYADGCWQETWDRPQRLPQGLEITLTLANSGEITRLFLLTPGGGQ' A
#
# COMPACT_ATOMS: atom_id res chain seq x y z
N MET A 1 -10.13 7.67 -15.56
CA MET A 1 -8.97 6.77 -15.47
C MET A 1 -7.77 7.60 -14.99
N LEU A 2 -7.20 7.30 -13.82
CA LEU A 2 -6.15 8.12 -13.17
C LEU A 2 -4.75 7.87 -13.75
N LEU A 3 -4.43 6.61 -14.11
CA LEU A 3 -3.18 6.21 -14.75
C LEU A 3 -3.47 5.17 -15.84
N ARG A 4 -2.83 5.29 -17.00
CA ARG A 4 -2.97 4.33 -18.11
C ARG A 4 -1.95 3.20 -18.01
N GLU A 5 -2.24 2.07 -18.64
CA GLU A 5 -1.29 0.95 -18.84
C GLU A 5 -0.83 0.23 -17.55
N VAL A 6 -1.62 0.28 -16.48
CA VAL A 6 -1.37 -0.53 -15.28
C VAL A 6 -1.68 -2.00 -15.60
N THR A 7 -0.68 -2.85 -15.52
CA THR A 7 -0.80 -4.30 -15.75
C THR A 7 -0.85 -5.11 -14.46
N ALA A 8 -0.30 -4.57 -13.37
CA ALA A 8 -0.44 -5.16 -12.04
C ALA A 8 -0.50 -4.08 -10.96
N PHE A 9 -1.21 -4.40 -9.88
CA PHE A 9 -1.33 -3.60 -8.67
C PHE A 9 -1.08 -4.51 -7.47
N ARG A 10 -0.16 -4.13 -6.59
CA ARG A 10 0.10 -4.81 -5.32
C ARG A 10 0.06 -3.82 -4.17
N LEU A 11 -0.55 -4.27 -3.08
CA LEU A 11 -0.62 -3.56 -1.82
C LEU A 11 0.04 -4.40 -0.73
N ARG A 12 0.91 -3.78 0.07
CA ARG A 12 1.45 -4.40 1.29
C ARG A 12 1.30 -3.45 2.46
N PHE A 13 1.06 -4.04 3.62
CA PHE A 13 0.75 -3.34 4.86
C PHE A 13 1.87 -3.60 5.86
N TYR A 14 2.46 -2.55 6.41
CA TYR A 14 3.45 -2.67 7.47
C TYR A 14 2.79 -2.48 8.81
N ALA A 15 2.86 -3.50 9.67
CA ALA A 15 2.41 -3.40 11.05
C ALA A 15 3.16 -4.43 11.90
N ASP A 16 3.32 -4.11 13.18
CA ASP A 16 3.96 -5.00 14.17
C ASP A 16 5.35 -5.49 13.72
N GLY A 17 6.08 -4.64 12.99
CA GLY A 17 7.44 -4.93 12.52
C GLY A 17 7.54 -5.78 11.25
N CYS A 18 6.42 -6.15 10.60
CA CYS A 18 6.45 -7.00 9.41
C CYS A 18 5.51 -6.52 8.29
N TRP A 19 5.88 -6.89 7.06
CA TRP A 19 5.06 -6.66 5.87
C TRP A 19 4.06 -7.79 5.67
N GLN A 20 2.81 -7.43 5.43
CA GLN A 20 1.67 -8.32 5.22
C GLN A 20 1.02 -8.02 3.86
N GLU A 21 0.52 -9.04 3.16
CA GLU A 21 -0.19 -8.87 1.88
C GLU A 21 -1.69 -8.62 2.05
N THR A 22 -2.22 -8.99 3.21
CA THR A 22 -3.62 -8.79 3.59
C THR A 22 -3.71 -7.92 4.84
N TRP A 23 -4.84 -7.23 4.99
CA TRP A 23 -5.15 -6.48 6.20
C TRP A 23 -6.49 -6.93 6.78
N ASP A 24 -6.46 -7.53 7.96
CA ASP A 24 -7.61 -8.16 8.63
C ASP A 24 -8.01 -7.41 9.92
N ARG A 25 -7.41 -6.25 10.19
CA ARG A 25 -7.60 -5.46 11.42
C ARG A 25 -8.28 -4.12 11.12
N PRO A 26 -9.59 -4.10 10.79
CA PRO A 26 -10.27 -2.88 10.34
C PRO A 26 -10.34 -1.77 11.39
N GLN A 27 -10.19 -2.11 12.68
CA GLN A 27 -10.24 -1.15 13.79
C GLN A 27 -8.95 -0.35 13.98
N ARG A 28 -7.87 -0.65 13.22
CA ARG A 28 -6.63 0.10 13.27
C ARG A 28 -6.02 0.26 11.88
N LEU A 29 -5.31 1.36 11.69
CA LEU A 29 -4.50 1.56 10.49
C LEU A 29 -3.18 0.77 10.59
N PRO A 30 -2.63 0.28 9.48
CA PRO A 30 -1.24 -0.15 9.45
C PRO A 30 -0.32 1.04 9.68
N GLN A 31 0.91 0.80 10.12
CA GLN A 31 1.92 1.86 10.32
C GLN A 31 2.46 2.39 8.98
N GLY A 32 2.42 1.56 7.93
CA GLY A 32 2.82 1.96 6.59
C GLY A 32 2.12 1.19 5.50
N LEU A 33 2.12 1.76 4.30
CA LEU A 33 1.54 1.21 3.09
C LEU A 33 2.59 1.24 1.98
N GLU A 34 2.84 0.10 1.37
CA GLU A 34 3.60 0.01 0.11
C GLU A 34 2.61 -0.24 -1.02
N ILE A 35 2.63 0.65 -2.01
CA ILE A 35 1.85 0.53 -3.25
C ILE A 35 2.85 0.30 -4.38
N THR A 36 2.70 -0.82 -5.08
CA THR A 36 3.48 -1.11 -6.29
C THR A 36 2.54 -1.21 -7.49
N LEU A 37 2.87 -0.45 -8.52
CA LEU A 37 2.21 -0.48 -9.84
C LEU A 37 3.20 -1.00 -10.86
N THR A 38 2.80 -2.01 -11.64
CA THR A 38 3.55 -2.43 -12.83
C THR A 38 2.89 -1.78 -14.05
N LEU A 39 3.69 -1.07 -14.84
CA LEU A 39 3.26 -0.37 -16.06
C LEU A 39 3.81 -1.10 -17.28
N ALA A 40 2.95 -1.35 -18.27
CA ALA A 40 3.27 -2.17 -19.45
C ALA A 40 4.59 -1.77 -20.14
N ASN A 41 4.87 -0.46 -20.20
CA ASN A 41 5.99 0.10 -20.97
C ASN A 41 7.00 0.89 -20.11
N SER A 42 6.83 0.91 -18.79
CA SER A 42 7.61 1.82 -17.91
C SER A 42 8.17 1.16 -16.65
N GLY A 43 7.96 -0.14 -16.48
CA GLY A 43 8.46 -0.89 -15.33
C GLY A 43 7.60 -0.68 -14.08
N GLU A 44 8.23 -0.75 -12.90
CA GLU A 44 7.52 -0.70 -11.63
C GLU A 44 7.67 0.66 -10.94
N ILE A 45 6.55 1.17 -10.42
CA ILE A 45 6.53 2.32 -9.52
C ILE A 45 6.15 1.81 -8.14
N THR A 46 7.05 2.00 -7.17
CA THR A 46 6.78 1.76 -5.75
C THR A 46 6.68 3.08 -4.99
N ARG A 47 5.68 3.19 -4.13
CA ARG A 47 5.48 4.30 -3.20
C ARG A 47 5.25 3.75 -1.80
N LEU A 48 6.00 4.29 -0.86
CA LEU A 48 5.87 4.00 0.57
C LEU A 48 5.24 5.20 1.27
N PHE A 49 4.17 4.94 2.03
CA PHE A 49 3.49 5.94 2.86
C PHE A 49 3.57 5.51 4.32
N LEU A 50 4.00 6.40 5.19
CA LEU A 50 3.82 6.23 6.63
C LEU A 50 2.46 6.78 7.01
N LEU A 51 1.71 6.03 7.79
CA LEU A 51 0.39 6.43 8.24
C LEU A 51 0.46 6.88 9.69
N THR A 52 -0.01 8.09 9.96
CA THR A 52 -0.19 8.56 11.32
C THR A 52 -1.36 7.79 11.95
N PRO A 53 -1.22 7.24 13.17
CA PRO A 53 -2.35 6.69 13.89
C PRO A 53 -3.46 7.75 13.97
N GLY A 54 -4.60 7.49 13.34
CA GLY A 54 -5.77 8.34 13.50
C GLY A 54 -6.23 8.24 14.95
N GLY A 55 -6.23 9.35 15.68
CA GLY A 55 -6.92 9.43 16.96
C GLY A 55 -8.41 9.20 16.71
N GLY A 56 -8.92 8.02 17.06
CA GLY A 56 -10.36 7.84 17.23
C GLY A 56 -10.79 8.73 18.38
N GLN A 57 -11.53 9.79 18.06
CA GLN A 57 -12.43 10.42 19.03
C GLN A 57 -13.64 9.52 19.24
#